data_AF-A0A1F6W5D0-F1
#
_entry.id   AF-A0A1F6W5D0-F1
#
_cell.length_a   1.000
_cell.length_b   1.000
_cell.length_c   1.000
_cell.angle_alpha   90.00
_cell.angle_beta   90.00
_cell.angle_gamma   90.00
#
_symmetry.space_group_name_H-M   'P 1'
#
loop_
_entity.id
_entity.type
_entity.pdbx_description
1 polymer ?
#
loop_
_entity_poly.entity_id
_entity_poly.type
_entity_poly.pdbx_seq_one_letter_code
_entity_poly.pdbx_strand_id
1 'polypeptide(L)'
;MTEKEQSKQTRYLSKEDIASIYLVLFDRFKEIGEPIPPFDQVNKKEIGNLVVIPQTKHFGQEQYPTIESKSAILFYKINKGHIFPNGNKRISLACLSFCVS
;
A
#
# COMPACT_ATOMS: atom_id res chain seq x y z
N MET A 1 -20.07 20.87 -22.85
CA MET A 1 -19.17 19.86 -22.25
C MET A 1 -19.07 20.15 -20.77
N THR A 2 -19.93 19.56 -19.96
CA THR A 2 -19.84 19.59 -18.51
C THR A 2 -19.90 18.13 -18.07
N GLU A 3 -18.74 17.48 -18.17
CA GLU A 3 -18.55 16.17 -17.56
C GLU A 3 -18.69 16.36 -16.07
N LYS A 4 -19.75 15.77 -15.55
CA LYS A 4 -20.01 15.66 -14.12
C LYS A 4 -18.78 14.99 -13.50
N GLU A 5 -18.06 15.72 -12.65
CA GLU A 5 -17.16 15.15 -11.65
C GLU A 5 -18.00 14.21 -10.76
N GLN A 6 -18.14 12.96 -11.21
CA GLN A 6 -18.52 11.88 -10.32
C GLN A 6 -17.38 11.77 -9.32
N SER A 7 -17.61 12.24 -8.09
CA SER A 7 -16.71 12.04 -6.96
C SER A 7 -16.61 10.55 -6.67
N LYS A 8 -15.74 9.84 -7.40
CA LYS A 8 -15.37 8.46 -7.12
C LYS A 8 -14.62 8.49 -5.79
N GLN A 9 -15.29 8.04 -4.73
CA GLN A 9 -14.78 8.08 -3.37
C GLN A 9 -13.62 7.09 -3.27
N THR A 10 -12.39 7.58 -3.48
CA THR A 10 -11.19 6.72 -3.48
C THR A 10 -10.99 6.13 -2.09
N ARG A 11 -11.03 4.80 -1.96
CA ARG A 11 -10.67 4.13 -0.71
C ARG A 11 -9.15 4.06 -0.58
N TYR A 12 -8.63 4.65 0.50
CA TYR A 12 -7.21 4.58 0.84
C TYR A 12 -6.92 3.39 1.75
N LEU A 13 -5.69 2.93 1.70
CA LEU A 13 -5.18 1.88 2.58
C LEU A 13 -5.04 2.43 4.01
N SER A 14 -5.70 1.80 4.98
CA SER A 14 -5.50 2.10 6.41
C SER A 14 -4.33 1.29 7.00
N LYS A 15 -3.91 1.62 8.23
CA LYS A 15 -2.88 0.83 8.93
C LYS A 15 -3.40 -0.57 9.26
N GLU A 16 -4.68 -0.67 9.55
CA GLU A 16 -5.41 -1.88 9.86
C GLU A 16 -5.52 -2.78 8.62
N ASP A 17 -5.75 -2.20 7.44
CA ASP A 17 -5.71 -2.93 6.16
C ASP A 17 -4.31 -3.51 5.93
N ILE A 18 -3.24 -2.72 6.13
CA ILE A 18 -1.85 -3.19 5.98
C ILE A 18 -1.55 -4.37 6.92
N ALA A 19 -1.96 -4.25 8.18
CA ALA A 19 -1.75 -5.31 9.17
C ALA A 19 -2.53 -6.58 8.80
N SER A 20 -3.78 -6.44 8.36
CA SER A 20 -4.62 -7.57 7.94
C SER A 20 -4.05 -8.29 6.71
N ILE A 21 -3.63 -7.52 5.70
CA ILE A 21 -2.94 -8.07 4.51
C ILE A 21 -1.69 -8.82 4.95
N TYR A 22 -0.89 -8.22 5.85
CA TYR A 22 0.33 -8.85 6.30
C TYR A 22 0.08 -10.18 7.00
N LEU A 23 -0.90 -10.24 7.91
CA LEU A 23 -1.24 -11.47 8.63
C LEU A 23 -1.68 -12.59 7.68
N VAL A 24 -2.56 -12.27 6.72
CA VAL A 24 -3.00 -13.23 5.70
C VAL A 24 -1.82 -13.75 4.87
N LEU A 25 -0.91 -12.85 4.45
CA LEU A 25 0.28 -13.25 3.70
C LEU A 25 1.26 -14.03 4.58
N PHE A 26 1.41 -13.68 5.85
CA PHE A 26 2.29 -14.38 6.79
C PHE A 26 1.90 -15.85 6.92
N ASP A 27 0.62 -16.11 7.18
CA ASP A 27 0.09 -17.47 7.30
C ASP A 27 0.22 -18.22 5.96
N ARG A 28 -0.17 -17.57 4.85
CA ARG A 28 -0.09 -18.17 3.51
C ARG A 28 1.33 -18.55 3.11
N PHE A 29 2.30 -17.69 3.37
CA PHE A 29 3.69 -17.94 2.99
C PHE A 29 4.38 -18.94 3.92
N LYS A 30 3.94 -19.00 5.18
CA LYS A 30 4.35 -20.06 6.11
C LYS A 30 3.87 -21.44 5.64
N GLU A 31 2.63 -21.56 5.18
CA GLU A 31 2.07 -22.82 4.67
C GLU A 31 2.82 -23.38 3.46
N ILE A 32 3.26 -22.52 2.54
CA ILE A 32 3.97 -22.95 1.31
C ILE A 32 5.49 -23.08 1.48
N GLY A 33 6.00 -22.96 2.72
CA GLY A 33 7.42 -23.14 3.03
C GLY A 33 8.33 -21.94 2.73
N GLU A 34 7.77 -20.74 2.47
CA GLU A 34 8.53 -19.51 2.21
C GLU A 34 8.20 -18.39 3.22
N PRO A 35 8.34 -18.62 4.54
CA PRO A 35 7.84 -17.70 5.56
C PRO A 35 8.40 -16.28 5.39
N ILE A 36 7.53 -15.29 5.60
CA ILE A 36 7.95 -13.90 5.79
C ILE A 36 8.20 -13.65 7.29
N PRO A 37 8.97 -12.62 7.67
CA PRO A 37 9.25 -12.31 9.07
C PRO A 37 7.97 -12.05 9.87
N PRO A 38 8.00 -12.03 11.21
CA PRO A 38 6.85 -11.61 12.00
C PRO A 38 6.66 -10.07 11.94
N PHE A 39 5.42 -9.62 12.19
CA PHE A 39 5.02 -8.21 12.00
C PHE A 39 5.73 -7.23 12.95
N ASP A 40 6.26 -7.71 14.08
CA ASP A 40 7.02 -6.91 15.03
C ASP A 40 8.37 -6.42 14.48
N GLN A 41 8.94 -7.12 13.49
CA GLN A 41 10.16 -6.74 12.78
C GLN A 41 9.92 -5.71 11.66
N VAL A 42 8.67 -5.28 11.48
CA VAL A 42 8.31 -4.30 10.44
C VAL A 42 8.63 -2.89 10.92
N ASN A 43 9.18 -2.08 10.03
CA ASN A 43 9.41 -0.67 10.31
C ASN A 43 8.07 0.09 10.39
N LYS A 44 7.54 0.23 11.61
CA LYS A 44 6.25 0.89 11.89
C LYS A 44 6.18 2.35 11.40
N LYS A 45 7.33 3.04 11.35
CA LYS A 45 7.40 4.41 10.82
C LYS A 45 7.06 4.43 9.32
N GLU A 46 7.58 3.46 8.57
CA GLU A 46 7.32 3.36 7.13
C GLU A 46 5.89 2.92 6.83
N ILE A 47 5.23 2.13 7.69
CA ILE A 47 3.80 1.82 7.54
C ILE A 47 2.96 3.10 7.54
N GLY A 48 3.26 4.05 8.43
CA GLY A 48 2.59 5.35 8.45
C GLY A 48 2.76 6.12 7.15
N ASN A 49 3.97 6.08 6.57
CA ASN A 49 4.26 6.72 5.28
C ASN A 49 3.45 6.11 4.13
N LEU A 50 3.22 4.79 4.15
CA LEU A 50 2.42 4.12 3.11
C LEU A 50 0.98 4.64 3.08
N VAL A 51 0.38 4.93 4.23
CA VAL A 51 -0.99 5.48 4.29
C VAL A 51 -1.04 6.90 3.73
N VAL A 52 -0.03 7.72 4.03
CA VAL A 52 -0.05 9.15 3.71
C VAL A 52 0.41 9.44 2.27
N ILE A 53 1.37 8.67 1.74
CA ILE A 53 2.01 9.02 0.46
C ILE A 53 1.06 9.12 -0.74
N PRO A 54 0.01 8.30 -0.91
CA PRO A 54 -0.91 8.43 -2.04
C PRO A 54 -1.83 9.65 -1.92
N GLN A 55 -1.83 10.30 -0.75
CA GLN A 55 -2.67 11.45 -0.41
C GLN A 55 -1.87 12.78 -0.45
N THR A 56 -0.57 12.73 -0.78
CA THR A 56 0.28 13.93 -0.76
C THR A 56 -0.09 14.91 -1.85
N LYS A 57 -0.07 16.20 -1.49
CA LYS A 57 -0.27 17.32 -2.40
C LYS A 57 0.98 18.18 -2.47
N HIS A 58 1.33 18.65 -3.66
CA HIS A 58 2.43 19.59 -3.89
C HIS A 58 1.89 20.83 -4.60
N PHE A 59 2.17 22.03 -4.06
CA PHE A 59 1.59 23.29 -4.52
C PHE A 59 0.05 23.26 -4.68
N GLY A 60 -0.64 22.55 -3.77
CA GLY A 60 -2.10 22.40 -3.79
C GLY A 60 -2.64 21.34 -4.76
N GLN A 61 -1.80 20.74 -5.60
CA GLN A 61 -2.18 19.70 -6.58
C GLN A 61 -1.91 18.30 -6.03
N GLU A 62 -2.79 17.34 -6.30
CA GLU A 62 -2.52 15.94 -5.98
C GLU A 62 -1.31 15.44 -6.76
N GLN A 63 -0.33 14.87 -6.05
CA GLN A 63 0.88 14.33 -6.68
C GLN A 63 0.59 13.03 -7.44
N TYR A 64 -0.46 12.31 -7.01
CA TYR A 64 -0.90 11.05 -7.58
C TYR A 64 -2.40 11.18 -7.90
N PRO A 65 -2.79 11.81 -9.03
CA PRO A 65 -4.19 12.15 -9.29
C PRO A 65 -5.05 10.94 -9.70
N THR A 66 -4.45 9.87 -10.21
CA THR A 66 -5.17 8.66 -10.66
C THR A 66 -4.97 7.51 -9.69
N ILE A 67 -5.89 6.53 -9.71
CA ILE A 67 -5.78 5.34 -8.85
C ILE A 67 -4.56 4.51 -9.19
N GLU A 68 -4.22 4.40 -10.47
CA GLU A 68 -3.01 3.73 -10.93
C GLU A 68 -1.77 4.42 -10.37
N SER A 69 -1.74 5.75 -10.35
CA SER A 69 -0.62 6.52 -9.78
C SER A 69 -0.52 6.36 -8.26
N LYS A 70 -1.66 6.30 -7.55
CA LYS A 70 -1.75 6.05 -6.10
C LYS A 70 -1.28 4.63 -5.76
N SER A 71 -1.68 3.63 -6.53
CA SER A 71 -1.21 2.25 -6.39
C SER A 71 0.27 2.09 -6.73
N ALA A 72 0.74 2.75 -7.79
CA ALA A 72 2.13 2.67 -8.25
C ALA A 72 3.10 3.23 -7.21
N ILE A 73 2.77 4.34 -6.53
CA ILE A 73 3.63 4.88 -5.48
C ILE A 73 3.69 3.96 -4.26
N LEU A 74 2.58 3.34 -3.86
CA LEU A 74 2.57 2.33 -2.80
C LEU A 74 3.50 1.16 -3.15
N PHE A 75 3.34 0.61 -4.36
CA PHE A 75 4.17 -0.48 -4.85
C PHE A 75 5.66 -0.10 -4.86
N TYR A 76 5.99 1.08 -5.38
CA TYR A 76 7.36 1.59 -5.41
C TYR A 76 7.94 1.72 -4.01
N LYS A 77 7.20 2.33 -3.06
CA LYS A 77 7.68 2.55 -1.70
C LYS A 77 7.88 1.26 -0.91
N ILE A 78 6.99 0.28 -1.07
CA ILE A 78 7.16 -1.02 -0.41
C ILE A 78 8.40 -1.74 -0.94
N ASN A 79 8.66 -1.70 -2.25
CA ASN A 79 9.83 -2.37 -2.83
C ASN A 79 11.15 -1.67 -2.55
N LYS A 80 11.17 -0.32 -2.52
CA LYS A 80 12.40 0.48 -2.36
C LYS A 80 12.66 0.94 -0.93
N GLY A 81 11.64 0.98 -0.08
CA GLY A 81 11.74 1.47 1.29
C GLY A 81 12.30 0.45 2.29
N HIS A 82 12.59 -0.79 1.85
CA HIS A 82 13.03 -1.89 2.73
C HIS A 82 12.17 -2.03 3.99
N ILE A 83 10.84 -1.88 3.82
CA ILE A 83 9.87 -1.82 4.92
C ILE A 83 9.81 -3.14 5.68
N PHE A 84 9.98 -4.24 4.94
CA PHE A 84 9.97 -5.60 5.47
C PHE A 84 11.35 -6.25 5.28
N PRO A 85 11.84 -7.04 6.25
CA PRO A 85 13.11 -7.76 6.08
C PRO A 85 13.07 -8.80 4.93
N ASN A 86 11.91 -9.38 4.65
CA ASN A 86 11.65 -10.24 3.49
C ASN A 86 10.16 -10.14 3.09
N GLY A 87 9.84 -10.46 1.83
CA GLY A 87 8.46 -10.46 1.33
C GLY A 87 7.98 -9.16 0.70
N ASN A 88 8.82 -8.12 0.59
CA ASN A 88 8.45 -6.81 0.03
C ASN A 88 7.70 -6.91 -1.31
N LYS A 89 8.19 -7.72 -2.26
CA LYS A 89 7.55 -7.92 -3.57
C LYS A 89 6.13 -8.49 -3.45
N ARG A 90 5.96 -9.50 -2.59
CA ARG A 90 4.69 -10.20 -2.37
C ARG A 90 3.65 -9.27 -1.73
N ILE A 91 4.07 -8.54 -0.70
CA ILE A 91 3.22 -7.56 0.00
C ILE A 91 2.87 -6.39 -0.94
N SER A 92 3.84 -5.89 -1.71
CA SER A 92 3.60 -4.79 -2.65
C SER A 92 2.58 -5.13 -3.71
N LEU A 93 2.55 -6.38 -4.18
CA LEU A 93 1.57 -6.86 -5.15
C LEU A 93 0.17 -6.94 -4.54
N ALA A 94 0.04 -7.41 -3.29
CA ALA A 94 -1.24 -7.44 -2.60
C ALA A 94 -1.81 -6.03 -2.36
N CYS A 95 -0.96 -5.05 -2.06
CA CYS A 95 -1.39 -3.67 -1.87
C CYS A 95 -1.87 -2.98 -3.16
N LEU A 96 -1.49 -3.46 -4.36
CA LEU A 96 -1.97 -2.88 -5.63
C LEU A 96 -3.49 -3.02 -5.81
N SER A 97 -4.08 -4.10 -5.28
CA SER A 97 -5.51 -4.40 -5.42
C SER A 97 -6.41 -3.61 -4.45
N PHE A 98 -5.82 -2.82 -3.54
CA PHE A 98 -6.59 -2.16 -2.48
C PHE A 98 -7.07 -0.75 -2.80
N CYS A 99 -6.35 -0.01 -3.65
CA CYS A 99 -6.86 1.26 -4.16
C CYS A 99 -7.86 0.94 -5.27
N VAL A 100 -9.12 0.79 -4.89
CA VAL A 100 -10.26 0.62 -5.80
C VAL A 100 -11.09 1.89 -5.82
N SER A 101 -11.62 2.23 -7.00
CA SER A 101 -12.44 3.41 -7.21
C SER A 101 -13.91 3.18 -6.87
#